data_AF-A0A2T7PK44-F1
#
_entry.id   AF-A0A2T7PK44-F1
#
_cell.length_a   1.000
_cell.length_b   1.000
_cell.length_c   1.000
_cell.angle_alpha   90.00
_cell.angle_beta   90.00
_cell.angle_gamma   90.00
#
_symmetry.space_group_name_H-M   'P 1'
#
loop_
_entity.id
_entity.type
_entity.pdbx_description
1 polymer ?
#
loop_
_entity_poly.entity_id
_entity_poly.type
_entity_poly.pdbx_seq_one_letter_code
_entity_poly.pdbx_strand_id
1 'polypeptide(L)'
;MALNKKTSTPDYSSDITQSHTCLMSAAVLHLTATRTSCVTRVYMHLESFLHSSTRIHGSVMQIRDIMGAYKYMQELWRKKQSDVMRFLLRVRCWQYRQLSAVHRAPRPTRPDKARRLGYRAKQGYVIYRVRVRRGGRKRPVPKGCTYGKPVTHGVNQLKFARSLRSVAEQLLIMQ
;
A
#
# COMPACT_ATOMS: atom_id res chain seq x y z
N MET A 1 31.93 -24.53 -40.65
CA MET A 1 31.65 -23.07 -40.84
C MET A 1 31.25 -22.48 -39.50
N ALA A 2 31.78 -21.31 -39.14
CA ALA A 2 31.67 -20.76 -37.79
C ALA A 2 30.38 -19.95 -37.58
N LEU A 3 29.76 -20.13 -36.41
CA LEU A 3 28.80 -19.18 -35.83
C LEU A 3 29.35 -18.66 -34.51
N ASN A 4 29.95 -17.47 -34.55
CA ASN A 4 30.40 -16.78 -33.36
C ASN A 4 30.13 -15.28 -33.53
N LYS A 5 29.05 -14.79 -32.91
CA LYS A 5 28.83 -13.37 -32.66
C LYS A 5 28.55 -13.17 -31.17
N LYS A 6 29.64 -13.02 -30.42
CA LYS A 6 29.62 -12.34 -29.13
C LYS A 6 29.19 -10.90 -29.38
N THR A 7 28.22 -10.40 -28.63
CA THR A 7 28.00 -8.96 -28.43
C THR A 7 27.89 -8.69 -26.94
N SER A 8 28.63 -7.68 -26.49
CA SER A 8 28.98 -7.42 -25.10
C SER A 8 27.86 -6.71 -24.32
N THR A 9 27.76 -7.06 -23.04
CA THR A 9 27.16 -6.21 -22.01
C THR A 9 28.18 -5.17 -21.54
N PRO A 10 27.80 -3.89 -21.36
CA PRO A 10 28.53 -2.96 -20.51
C PRO A 10 27.93 -2.96 -19.10
N ASP A 11 28.77 -3.20 -18.09
CA ASP A 11 28.48 -2.76 -16.71
C ASP A 11 28.71 -1.25 -16.60
N TYR A 12 27.90 -0.56 -15.81
CA TYR A 12 28.33 0.68 -15.16
C TYR A 12 27.72 0.79 -13.76
N SER A 13 28.60 0.85 -12.76
CA SER A 13 28.28 1.14 -11.38
C SER A 13 28.36 2.66 -11.15
N SER A 14 27.76 3.13 -10.04
CA SER A 14 28.01 4.42 -9.37
C SER A 14 27.77 5.70 -10.17
N ASP A 15 26.76 6.49 -9.77
CA ASP A 15 26.97 7.78 -9.09
C ASP A 15 25.61 8.45 -8.77
N ILE A 16 25.33 8.76 -7.50
CA ILE A 16 25.66 9.99 -6.75
C ILE A 16 24.69 11.15 -7.04
N THR A 17 24.26 11.76 -5.93
CA THR A 17 23.38 12.92 -5.79
C THR A 17 23.73 14.12 -6.68
N GLN A 18 22.73 14.75 -7.32
CA GLN A 18 22.54 16.20 -7.17
C GLN A 18 21.19 16.75 -7.69
N SER A 19 20.76 17.83 -7.00
CA SER A 19 19.89 18.93 -7.43
C SER A 19 19.02 18.84 -8.70
N HIS A 20 17.72 19.05 -8.52
CA HIS A 20 16.97 19.97 -9.40
C HIS A 20 15.93 20.76 -8.59
N THR A 21 16.34 21.94 -8.13
CA THR A 21 15.46 22.99 -7.62
C THR A 21 15.06 23.95 -8.74
N CYS A 22 13.82 24.43 -8.67
CA CYS A 22 13.33 25.68 -9.25
C CYS A 22 12.96 25.71 -10.75
N LEU A 23 12.10 26.69 -11.07
CA LEU A 23 11.63 27.14 -12.40
C LEU A 23 10.65 26.13 -13.09
N MET A 24 9.43 26.48 -13.51
CA MET A 24 8.76 27.76 -13.74
C MET A 24 7.27 27.73 -13.35
N SER A 25 6.72 28.83 -12.85
CA SER A 25 5.31 29.21 -13.06
C SER A 25 5.15 30.71 -12.86
N ALA A 26 5.09 31.45 -13.97
CA ALA A 26 4.77 32.87 -14.00
C ALA A 26 3.48 33.06 -14.81
N ALA A 27 2.48 33.71 -14.21
CA ALA A 27 1.23 34.08 -14.88
C ALA A 27 0.67 35.41 -14.31
N VAL A 28 1.35 36.48 -14.70
CA VAL A 28 0.96 37.90 -14.80
C VAL A 28 -0.30 38.05 -15.69
N LEU A 29 -1.29 38.96 -15.49
CA LEU A 29 -1.55 40.04 -14.52
C LEU A 29 -3.08 40.37 -14.49
N HIS A 30 -3.51 41.31 -13.60
CA HIS A 30 -4.49 42.42 -13.77
C HIS A 30 -5.25 42.70 -12.45
N LEU A 31 -4.95 43.79 -11.71
CA LEU A 31 -5.51 45.17 -11.80
C LEU A 31 -6.98 45.26 -11.32
N THR A 32 -7.44 46.19 -10.45
CA THR A 32 -6.87 47.46 -9.89
C THR A 32 -7.53 47.87 -8.56
N ALA A 33 -6.77 48.57 -7.69
CA ALA A 33 -7.11 49.66 -6.73
C ALA A 33 -8.55 49.79 -6.12
N THR A 34 -8.71 50.04 -4.81
CA THR A 34 -8.55 51.40 -4.21
C THR A 34 -8.66 51.47 -2.67
N ARG A 35 -7.85 52.36 -2.08
CA ARG A 35 -8.09 53.26 -0.90
C ARG A 35 -8.70 52.75 0.43
N THR A 36 -7.80 52.64 1.43
CA THR A 36 -7.82 53.35 2.74
C THR A 36 -9.15 53.61 3.50
N SER A 37 -9.32 52.97 4.67
CA SER A 37 -9.72 53.62 5.95
C SER A 37 -9.71 52.62 7.13
N CYS A 38 -9.90 53.14 8.36
CA CYS A 38 -10.05 52.45 9.66
C CYS A 38 -8.89 51.54 10.19
N VAL A 39 -7.82 52.19 10.63
CA VAL A 39 -7.11 51.77 11.86
C VAL A 39 -8.07 51.93 13.08
N THR A 40 -7.78 51.25 14.20
CA THR A 40 -8.53 51.18 15.49
C THR A 40 -9.70 50.20 15.62
N ARG A 41 -9.44 48.90 15.41
CA ARG A 41 -10.13 47.83 16.17
C ARG A 41 -9.24 46.63 16.51
N VAL A 42 -7.99 46.91 16.87
CA VAL A 42 -7.01 45.92 17.34
C VAL A 42 -6.36 46.46 18.60
N TYR A 43 -7.04 46.36 19.74
CA TYR A 43 -6.53 46.24 21.13
C TYR A 43 -7.75 46.19 22.08
N MET A 44 -7.59 45.57 23.25
CA MET A 44 -8.59 45.38 24.33
C MET A 44 -9.67 44.30 24.15
N HIS A 45 -9.23 43.03 24.21
CA HIS A 45 -9.73 41.90 25.05
C HIS A 45 -9.23 40.61 24.38
N LEU A 46 -8.12 39.95 24.76
CA LEU A 46 -7.66 39.52 26.09
C LEU A 46 -8.77 38.97 27.01
N GLU A 47 -8.50 37.81 27.60
CA GLU A 47 -9.29 37.12 28.65
C GLU A 47 -10.55 36.30 28.28
N SER A 48 -10.69 35.80 27.05
CA SER A 48 -11.71 34.74 26.81
C SER A 48 -11.45 33.80 25.62
N PHE A 49 -10.29 33.12 25.56
CA PHE A 49 -10.22 31.81 24.89
C PHE A 49 -9.09 30.87 25.39
N LEU A 50 -8.69 30.97 26.66
CA LEU A 50 -7.94 29.93 27.36
C LEU A 50 -8.85 28.73 27.67
N HIS A 51 -9.40 28.07 26.65
CA HIS A 51 -10.04 26.74 26.71
C HIS A 51 -10.26 26.16 25.29
N SER A 52 -9.17 25.91 24.57
CA SER A 52 -9.18 24.93 23.48
C SER A 52 -7.87 24.16 23.41
N SER A 53 -7.87 23.00 24.07
CA SER A 53 -6.72 22.12 24.24
C SER A 53 -6.00 21.75 22.94
N THR A 54 -4.75 22.16 22.84
CA THR A 54 -3.60 21.26 22.53
C THR A 54 -3.88 20.13 21.54
N ARG A 55 -4.26 20.46 20.29
CA ARG A 55 -4.41 19.47 19.20
C ARG A 55 -3.17 19.34 18.30
N ILE A 56 -1.97 19.36 18.89
CA ILE A 56 -0.73 18.90 18.24
C ILE A 56 0.03 18.00 19.22
N HIS A 57 -0.29 16.71 19.21
CA HIS A 57 0.56 15.66 19.76
C HIS A 57 0.67 14.53 18.73
N GLY A 58 1.56 14.75 17.75
CA GLY A 58 2.16 13.63 17.04
C GLY A 58 3.12 12.90 17.98
N SER A 59 3.06 11.57 17.98
CA SER A 59 4.13 10.70 18.50
C SER A 59 4.58 10.89 19.97
N VAL A 60 3.64 10.94 20.93
CA VAL A 60 3.96 10.39 22.25
C VAL A 60 3.77 8.87 22.19
N MET A 61 4.90 8.18 22.05
CA MET A 61 5.00 6.72 22.13
C MET A 61 4.49 6.29 23.52
N GLN A 62 3.30 5.68 23.58
CA GLN A 62 2.71 5.19 24.83
C GLN A 62 3.50 3.96 25.32
N ILE A 63 4.61 4.22 26.01
CA ILE A 63 5.52 3.23 26.59
C ILE A 63 5.19 3.14 28.08
N ARG A 64 4.20 2.31 28.43
CA ARG A 64 4.05 1.57 29.71
C ARG A 64 2.70 0.83 29.80
N ASP A 65 2.36 0.08 28.75
CA ASP A 65 1.53 -1.10 28.92
C ASP A 65 2.44 -2.31 29.19
N ILE A 66 2.04 -3.22 30.08
CA ILE A 66 2.73 -4.51 30.27
C ILE A 66 2.72 -5.25 28.92
N MET A 67 3.87 -5.32 28.25
CA MET A 67 3.93 -5.74 26.85
C MET A 67 3.62 -7.23 26.66
N GLY A 68 2.36 -7.56 26.37
CA GLY A 68 1.95 -8.92 26.05
C GLY A 68 2.60 -9.47 24.77
N ALA A 69 2.81 -10.79 24.70
CA ALA A 69 3.49 -11.49 23.61
C ALA A 69 3.03 -11.08 22.18
N TYR A 70 1.73 -10.82 21.99
CA TYR A 70 1.17 -10.39 20.72
C TYR A 70 1.69 -9.02 20.22
N LYS A 71 2.14 -8.13 21.12
CA LYS A 71 2.78 -6.85 20.75
C LYS A 71 4.12 -7.11 20.07
N TYR A 72 4.97 -7.94 20.66
CA TYR A 72 6.25 -8.35 20.05
C TYR A 72 6.05 -9.06 18.70
N MET A 73 5.06 -9.96 18.60
CA MET A 73 4.69 -10.58 17.32
C MET A 73 4.31 -9.53 16.27
N GLN A 74 3.54 -8.50 16.65
CA GLN A 74 3.16 -7.41 15.73
C GLN A 74 4.38 -6.60 15.26
N GLU A 75 5.32 -6.25 16.14
CA GLU A 75 6.51 -5.49 15.76
C GLU A 75 7.45 -6.29 14.84
N LEU A 76 7.62 -7.60 15.10
CA LEU A 76 8.34 -8.50 14.19
C LEU A 76 7.70 -8.53 12.79
N TRP A 77 6.36 -8.59 12.71
CA TRP A 77 5.63 -8.56 11.44
C TRP A 77 5.56 -7.18 10.76
N ARG A 78 5.92 -6.09 11.45
CA ARG A 78 6.16 -4.78 10.84
C ARG A 78 7.49 -4.81 10.09
N LYS A 79 8.57 -5.26 10.72
CA LYS A 79 9.94 -5.40 10.15
C LYS A 79 10.10 -6.59 9.19
N LYS A 80 9.30 -6.65 8.11
CA LYS A 80 9.31 -7.77 7.14
C LYS A 80 10.61 -7.93 6.33
N GLN A 81 11.48 -6.92 6.35
CA GLN A 81 12.75 -6.93 5.63
C GLN A 81 13.91 -7.53 6.43
N SER A 82 13.73 -7.86 7.72
CA SER A 82 14.76 -8.58 8.46
C SER A 82 14.96 -10.00 7.90
N ASP A 83 16.16 -10.54 8.05
CA ASP A 83 16.53 -11.81 7.41
C ASP A 83 15.74 -12.99 7.96
N VAL A 84 15.43 -12.99 9.25
CA VAL A 84 14.50 -13.93 9.90
C VAL A 84 13.14 -13.92 9.18
N MET A 85 12.56 -12.74 8.93
CA MET A 85 11.25 -12.64 8.27
C MET A 85 11.33 -12.95 6.77
N ARG A 86 12.40 -12.55 6.08
CA ARG A 86 12.64 -12.89 4.66
C ARG A 86 12.77 -14.41 4.48
N PHE A 87 13.55 -15.08 5.33
CA PHE A 87 13.72 -16.53 5.34
C PHE A 87 12.38 -17.26 5.58
N LEU A 88 11.68 -16.95 6.68
CA LEU A 88 10.40 -17.56 7.01
C LEU A 88 9.32 -17.34 5.93
N LEU A 89 9.31 -16.17 5.28
CA LEU A 89 8.40 -15.89 4.17
C LEU A 89 8.79 -16.64 2.90
N ARG A 90 10.08 -16.81 2.60
CA ARG A 90 10.56 -17.57 1.43
C ARG A 90 10.16 -19.04 1.52
N VAL A 91 10.44 -19.70 2.66
CA VAL A 91 10.07 -21.11 2.91
C VAL A 91 8.56 -21.32 2.83
N ARG A 92 7.77 -20.46 3.47
CA ARG A 92 6.30 -20.52 3.41
C ARG A 92 5.75 -20.28 1.99
N CYS A 93 6.32 -19.34 1.24
CA CYS A 93 5.92 -19.07 -0.14
C CYS A 93 6.22 -20.24 -1.08
N TRP A 94 7.26 -21.02 -0.83
CA TRP A 94 7.52 -22.28 -1.55
C TRP A 94 6.44 -23.31 -1.22
N GLN A 95 6.21 -23.61 0.07
CA GLN A 95 5.20 -24.58 0.51
C GLN A 95 3.80 -24.25 -0.05
N TYR A 96 3.39 -22.98 -0.02
CA TYR A 96 2.07 -22.55 -0.49
C TYR A 96 1.88 -22.59 -2.02
N ARG A 97 2.94 -22.81 -2.80
CA ARG A 97 2.83 -23.00 -4.26
C ARG A 97 2.49 -24.44 -4.64
N GLN A 98 2.86 -25.40 -3.79
CA GLN A 98 2.57 -26.83 -4.00
C GLN A 98 1.16 -27.23 -3.55
N LEU A 99 0.52 -26.40 -2.72
CA LEU A 99 -0.87 -26.60 -2.28
C LEU A 99 -1.88 -26.14 -3.36
N SER A 100 -3.10 -26.65 -3.24
CA SER A 100 -4.27 -26.23 -4.04
C SER A 100 -4.53 -24.72 -3.98
N ALA A 101 -5.27 -24.19 -4.96
CA ALA A 101 -5.59 -22.76 -5.03
C ALA A 101 -6.44 -22.27 -3.84
N VAL A 102 -7.31 -23.13 -3.31
CA VAL A 102 -8.05 -22.96 -2.06
C VAL A 102 -7.72 -24.15 -1.15
N HIS A 103 -7.25 -23.87 0.07
CA HIS A 103 -6.78 -24.89 1.02
C HIS A 103 -7.18 -24.54 2.46
N ARG A 104 -7.86 -25.46 3.15
CA ARG A 104 -8.25 -25.29 4.57
C ARG A 104 -7.03 -25.39 5.48
N ALA A 105 -6.79 -24.40 6.33
CA ALA A 105 -5.68 -24.40 7.30
C ALA A 105 -6.21 -24.65 8.73
N PRO A 106 -5.62 -25.59 9.50
CA PRO A 106 -6.12 -25.92 10.83
C PRO A 106 -5.89 -24.81 11.87
N ARG A 107 -4.93 -23.90 11.62
CA ARG A 107 -4.59 -22.77 12.50
C ARG A 107 -4.13 -21.55 11.71
N PRO A 108 -4.42 -20.31 12.17
CA PRO A 108 -3.97 -19.10 11.50
C PRO A 108 -2.44 -18.97 11.56
N THR A 109 -1.80 -18.71 10.41
CA THR A 109 -0.35 -18.43 10.35
C THR A 109 0.05 -17.15 11.11
N ARG A 110 -0.92 -16.29 11.43
CA ARG A 110 -0.77 -15.03 12.18
C ARG A 110 -1.89 -14.86 13.22
N PRO A 111 -1.74 -15.41 14.44
CA PRO A 111 -2.76 -15.26 15.48
C PRO A 111 -2.90 -13.80 15.93
N ASP A 112 -1.81 -13.01 15.92
CA ASP A 112 -1.75 -11.59 16.23
C ASP A 112 -2.67 -10.72 15.33
N LYS A 113 -2.74 -11.06 14.04
CA LYS A 113 -3.56 -10.34 13.07
C LYS A 113 -4.98 -10.92 13.02
N ALA A 114 -5.12 -12.23 13.13
CA ALA A 114 -6.43 -12.89 13.12
C ALA A 114 -7.30 -12.42 14.30
N ARG A 115 -6.76 -12.37 15.52
CA ARG A 115 -7.53 -11.98 16.72
C ARG A 115 -8.04 -10.53 16.66
N ARG A 116 -7.27 -9.63 16.05
CA ARG A 116 -7.65 -8.23 15.77
C ARG A 116 -8.75 -8.11 14.72
N LEU A 117 -8.85 -9.06 13.80
CA LEU A 117 -9.90 -9.15 12.78
C LEU A 117 -11.13 -9.95 13.27
N GLY A 118 -11.23 -10.25 14.57
CA GLY A 118 -12.38 -10.93 15.17
C GLY A 118 -12.27 -12.45 15.29
N TYR A 119 -11.17 -13.09 14.86
CA TYR A 119 -10.99 -14.53 15.06
C TYR A 119 -10.91 -14.89 16.54
N ARG A 120 -11.69 -15.90 16.96
CA ARG A 120 -11.60 -16.54 18.27
C ARG A 120 -11.27 -18.02 18.08
N ALA A 121 -10.47 -18.58 18.98
CA ALA A 121 -10.20 -20.01 19.02
C ALA A 121 -11.36 -20.74 19.69
N LYS A 122 -12.50 -20.81 18.98
CA LYS A 122 -13.70 -21.55 19.33
C LYS A 122 -14.13 -22.38 18.12
N GLN A 123 -14.93 -23.43 18.34
CA GLN A 123 -15.59 -24.15 17.25
C GLN A 123 -16.47 -23.17 16.42
N GLY A 124 -16.67 -23.47 15.14
CA GLY A 124 -17.34 -22.58 14.17
C GLY A 124 -16.41 -21.61 13.43
N TYR A 125 -15.21 -21.32 13.92
CA TYR A 125 -14.21 -20.54 13.16
C TYR A 125 -13.33 -21.44 12.30
N VAL A 126 -13.29 -21.18 10.99
CA VAL A 126 -12.41 -21.90 10.04
C VAL A 126 -11.50 -20.91 9.31
N ILE A 127 -10.25 -21.30 9.06
CA ILE A 127 -9.28 -20.50 8.29
C ILE A 127 -8.98 -21.21 6.98
N TYR A 128 -8.98 -20.46 5.89
CA TYR A 128 -8.56 -20.91 4.57
C TYR A 128 -7.37 -20.10 4.05
N ARG A 129 -6.64 -20.68 3.11
CA ARG A 129 -5.60 -20.05 2.31
C ARG A 129 -6.07 -20.03 0.86
N VAL A 130 -6.02 -18.86 0.23
CA VAL A 130 -6.46 -18.65 -1.15
C VAL A 130 -5.30 -18.04 -1.95
N ARG A 131 -5.03 -18.59 -3.14
CA ARG A 131 -3.99 -18.13 -4.08
C ARG A 131 -4.66 -17.41 -5.26
N VAL A 132 -4.35 -16.11 -5.40
CA VAL A 132 -4.80 -15.28 -6.54
C VAL A 132 -3.59 -14.90 -7.40
N ARG A 133 -3.76 -14.90 -8.73
CA ARG A 133 -2.72 -14.44 -9.67
C ARG A 133 -2.48 -12.94 -9.49
N ARG A 134 -1.21 -12.52 -9.48
CA ARG A 134 -0.82 -11.09 -9.47
C ARG A 134 -0.86 -10.53 -10.89
N GLY A 135 -1.06 -9.22 -11.01
CA GLY A 135 -1.05 -8.48 -12.28
C GLY A 135 -2.31 -7.64 -12.49
N GLY A 136 -2.38 -6.97 -13.65
CA GLY A 136 -3.61 -6.32 -14.14
C GLY A 136 -4.60 -7.32 -14.75
N ARG A 137 -5.70 -6.81 -15.31
CA ARG A 137 -6.71 -7.64 -15.98
C ARG A 137 -6.75 -7.33 -17.48
N LYS A 138 -6.21 -8.22 -18.32
CA LYS A 138 -6.40 -8.14 -19.78
C LYS A 138 -7.90 -8.20 -20.11
N ARG A 139 -8.38 -7.36 -21.04
CA ARG A 139 -9.76 -7.49 -21.54
C ARG A 139 -9.89 -8.80 -22.33
N PRO A 140 -10.93 -9.62 -22.09
CA PRO A 140 -11.20 -10.80 -22.91
C PRO A 140 -11.80 -10.36 -24.25
N VAL A 141 -10.94 -10.16 -25.25
CA VAL A 141 -11.32 -9.88 -26.64
C VAL A 141 -10.56 -10.82 -27.58
N PRO A 142 -11.22 -11.37 -28.62
CA PRO A 142 -10.54 -12.21 -29.61
C PRO A 142 -9.48 -11.37 -30.34
N LYS A 143 -8.28 -11.94 -30.52
CA LYS A 143 -7.13 -11.32 -31.20
C LYS A 143 -6.68 -9.93 -30.69
N GLY A 144 -7.26 -9.41 -29.61
CA GLY A 144 -7.03 -8.02 -29.17
C GLY A 144 -7.91 -6.97 -29.88
N CYS A 145 -8.79 -7.39 -30.80
CA CYS A 145 -9.61 -6.49 -31.61
C CYS A 145 -10.85 -6.03 -30.83
N THR A 146 -10.82 -4.79 -30.37
CA THR A 146 -11.99 -4.06 -29.86
C THR A 146 -12.62 -3.24 -30.97
N TYR A 147 -13.77 -3.66 -31.49
CA TYR A 147 -14.58 -2.82 -32.38
C TYR A 147 -15.20 -1.68 -31.57
N GLY A 148 -15.12 -0.43 -32.07
CA GLY A 148 -15.67 0.75 -31.40
C GLY A 148 -14.80 2.00 -31.51
N LYS A 149 -15.03 2.97 -30.63
CA LYS A 149 -14.29 4.26 -30.58
C LYS A 149 -12.86 4.07 -30.01
N PRO A 150 -11.84 4.82 -30.45
CA PRO A 150 -10.45 4.67 -30.00
C PRO A 150 -10.24 4.67 -28.48
N VAL A 151 -11.05 5.43 -27.73
CA VAL A 151 -11.04 5.45 -26.25
C VAL A 151 -11.24 4.07 -25.61
N THR A 152 -11.97 3.16 -26.26
CA THR A 152 -12.19 1.80 -25.75
C THR A 152 -11.12 0.81 -26.19
N HIS A 153 -10.15 1.18 -27.03
CA HIS A 153 -9.20 0.23 -27.65
C HIS A 153 -8.12 -0.32 -26.71
N GLY A 154 -7.99 0.18 -25.48
CA GLY A 154 -7.03 -0.35 -24.50
C GLY A 154 -7.35 -1.79 -24.06
N VAL A 155 -6.43 -2.73 -24.30
CA VAL A 155 -6.59 -4.16 -23.92
C VAL A 155 -5.71 -4.60 -22.74
N ASN A 156 -4.44 -4.15 -22.71
CA ASN A 156 -3.40 -4.71 -21.82
C ASN A 156 -3.25 -3.97 -20.47
N GLN A 157 -3.21 -2.63 -20.48
CA GLN A 157 -2.89 -1.82 -19.30
C GLN A 157 -4.10 -1.53 -18.38
N LEU A 158 -5.14 -2.36 -18.47
CA LEU A 158 -6.36 -2.21 -17.68
C LEU A 158 -6.17 -2.70 -16.24
N LYS A 159 -6.51 -1.84 -15.28
CA LYS A 159 -6.55 -2.16 -13.85
C LYS A 159 -7.93 -2.70 -13.48
N PHE A 160 -7.99 -3.62 -12.53
CA PHE A 160 -9.27 -4.09 -12.00
C PHE A 160 -9.77 -3.15 -10.90
N ALA A 161 -11.08 -2.91 -10.83
CA ALA A 161 -11.67 -1.97 -9.89
C ALA A 161 -11.59 -2.43 -8.42
N ARG A 162 -11.57 -3.75 -8.17
CA ARG A 162 -11.50 -4.33 -6.82
C ARG A 162 -10.09 -4.83 -6.50
N SER A 163 -9.73 -4.82 -5.21
CA SER A 163 -8.45 -5.34 -4.75
C SER A 163 -8.37 -6.87 -4.88
N LEU A 164 -7.16 -7.41 -5.07
CA LEU A 164 -6.91 -8.86 -5.10
C LEU A 164 -7.35 -9.57 -3.81
N ARG A 165 -7.42 -8.85 -2.68
CA ARG A 165 -7.95 -9.37 -1.42
C ARG A 165 -9.45 -9.64 -1.49
N SER A 166 -10.23 -8.68 -1.99
CA SER A 166 -11.68 -8.85 -2.20
C SER A 166 -11.98 -9.97 -3.20
N VAL A 167 -11.15 -10.14 -4.24
CA VAL A 167 -11.25 -11.28 -5.15
C VAL A 167 -10.98 -12.61 -4.43
N ALA A 168 -9.98 -12.67 -3.55
CA ALA A 168 -9.69 -13.87 -2.75
C ALA A 168 -10.82 -14.22 -1.77
N GLU A 169 -11.46 -13.20 -1.19
CA GLU A 169 -12.61 -13.36 -0.29
C GLU A 169 -13.84 -13.86 -1.07
N GLN A 170 -14.12 -13.35 -2.28
CA GLN A 170 -15.19 -13.86 -3.13
C GLN A 170 -14.95 -15.31 -3.61
N LEU A 171 -13.71 -15.64 -4.00
CA LEU A 171 -13.35 -17.00 -4.46
C LEU A 171 -13.56 -18.08 -3.39
N LEU A 172 -13.63 -17.71 -2.11
CA LEU A 172 -13.92 -18.62 -1.01
C LEU A 172 -15.43 -18.82 -0.78
N ILE A 173 -16.24 -17.80 -1.07
CA ILE A 173 -17.71 -17.84 -0.86
C ILE A 173 -18.40 -18.60 -2.00
N MET A 174 -17.77 -18.70 -3.16
CA MET A 174 -18.29 -19.37 -4.37
C MET A 174 -17.70 -20.79 -4.57
N GLN A 175 -17.30 -21.44 -3.49
CA GLN A 175 -16.79 -22.83 -3.45
C GLN A 175 -17.64 -23.65 -2.47
#